data_AF-A8DU63-F1
#
_entry.id   AF-A8DU63-F1
#
_cell.length_a   1.000
_cell.length_b   1.000
_cell.length_c   1.000
_cell.angle_alpha   90.00
_cell.angle_beta   90.00
_cell.angle_gamma   90.00
#
_symmetry.space_group_name_H-M   'P 1'
#
loop_
_entity.id
_entity.type
_entity.pdbx_description
1 polymer ?
#
loop_
_entity_poly.entity_id
_entity_poly.type
_entity_poly.pdbx_seq_one_letter_code
_entity_poly.pdbx_strand_id
1 'polypeptide(L)' 'MLAAAKYIGSGIATLGLTGAGIGVGIVFAALIQGSSRNPSLRGALFTYRILGFALSEATGLFALMMSFLLLYS' A
#
# COMPACT_ATOMS: atom_id res chain seq x y z
N MET A 1 -28.25 -15.82 -4.27
CA MET A 1 -27.12 -15.46 -5.17
C MET A 1 -26.37 -14.20 -4.74
N LEU A 2 -27.05 -13.12 -4.34
CA LEU A 2 -26.39 -11.86 -3.96
C LEU A 2 -25.37 -11.99 -2.81
N ALA A 3 -25.68 -12.75 -1.74
CA ALA A 3 -24.75 -12.95 -0.63
C ALA A 3 -23.44 -13.64 -1.05
N ALA A 4 -23.51 -14.66 -1.93
CA ALA A 4 -22.32 -15.32 -2.46
C ALA A 4 -21.47 -14.37 -3.33
N ALA A 5 -22.13 -13.52 -4.13
CA ALA A 5 -21.46 -12.50 -4.92
C ALA A 5 -20.77 -11.44 -4.05
N LYS A 6 -21.35 -11.06 -2.91
CA LYS A 6 -20.71 -10.15 -1.93
C LYS A 6 -19.41 -10.73 -1.38
N TYR A 7 -19.40 -11.99 -0.95
CA TYR A 7 -18.18 -12.64 -0.44
C TYR A 7 -17.08 -12.78 -1.50
N ILE A 8 -17.45 -13.12 -2.74
CA ILE A 8 -16.49 -13.22 -3.83
C ILE A 8 -15.95 -11.82 -4.21
N GLY A 9 -16.84 -10.83 -4.33
CA GLY A 9 -16.48 -9.46 -4.66
C GLY A 9 -15.59 -8.81 -3.60
N SER A 10 -15.91 -8.98 -2.32
CA SER A 10 -15.07 -8.50 -1.21
C SER A 10 -13.70 -9.16 -1.22
N GLY A 11 -13.63 -10.48 -1.49
CA GLY A 11 -12.38 -11.21 -1.63
C GLY A 11 -11.51 -10.66 -2.76
N ILE A 12 -12.08 -10.44 -3.93
CA ILE A 12 -11.36 -9.87 -5.09
C ILE A 12 -10.88 -8.44 -4.79
N ALA A 13 -11.69 -7.63 -4.11
CA ALA A 13 -11.31 -6.26 -3.74
C ALA A 13 -10.05 -6.20 -2.86
N THR A 14 -9.78 -7.25 -2.05
CA THR A 14 -8.55 -7.30 -1.23
C THR A 14 -7.27 -7.43 -2.06
N LEU A 15 -7.32 -7.85 -3.32
CA LEU A 15 -6.14 -7.95 -4.18
C LEU A 15 -5.42 -6.59 -4.36
N GLY A 16 -6.13 -5.48 -4.18
CA GLY A 16 -5.54 -4.14 -4.15
C GLY A 16 -4.45 -3.95 -3.09
N LEU A 17 -4.48 -4.72 -1.99
CA LEU A 17 -3.42 -4.73 -0.98
C LEU A 17 -2.07 -5.21 -1.52
N THR A 18 -2.07 -6.05 -2.56
CA THR A 18 -0.85 -6.48 -3.24
C THR A 18 -0.09 -5.27 -3.81
N GLY A 19 -0.82 -4.31 -4.39
CA GLY A 19 -0.23 -3.08 -4.92
C GLY A 19 0.42 -2.23 -3.83
N ALA A 20 -0.24 -2.10 -2.68
CA ALA A 20 0.32 -1.40 -1.52
C ALA A 20 1.58 -2.10 -0.98
N GLY A 21 1.57 -3.44 -0.86
CA GLY A 21 2.73 -4.21 -0.42
C GLY A 21 3.94 -4.06 -1.36
N ILE A 22 3.71 -4.12 -2.67
CA ILE A 22 4.76 -3.88 -3.69
C ILE A 22 5.27 -2.44 -3.60
N GLY A 23 4.37 -1.46 -3.47
CA GLY A 23 4.73 -0.04 -3.35
C GLY A 23 5.62 0.24 -2.14
N VAL A 24 5.29 -0.33 -0.97
CA VAL A 24 6.13 -0.24 0.24
C VAL A 24 7.50 -0.86 -0.02
N GLY A 25 7.56 -2.05 -0.62
CA GLY A 25 8.83 -2.71 -0.96
C GLY A 25 9.73 -1.83 -1.84
N ILE A 26 9.17 -1.21 -2.87
CA ILE A 26 9.90 -0.31 -3.78
C ILE A 26 10.40 0.94 -3.05
N VAL A 27 9.56 1.58 -2.24
CA VAL A 27 9.93 2.79 -1.48
C VAL A 27 11.11 2.51 -0.54
N PHE A 28 11.08 1.39 0.18
CA PHE A 28 12.17 1.00 1.07
C PHE A 28 13.43 0.56 0.31
N ALA A 29 13.29 -0.13 -0.82
CA ALA A 29 14.43 -0.48 -1.68
C ALA A 29 15.14 0.79 -2.20
N ALA A 30 14.37 1.79 -2.67
CA ALA A 30 14.90 3.07 -3.13
C ALA A 30 15.60 3.85 -2.00
N LEU A 31 15.07 3.80 -0.78
CA LEU A 31 15.71 4.40 0.40
C LEU A 31 17.08 3.76 0.68
N ILE A 32 17.16 2.43 0.69
CA ILE A 32 18.40 1.70 0.99
C ILE A 32 19.45 2.01 -0.08
N GLN A 33 19.06 1.96 -1.36
CA GLN A 33 19.95 2.29 -2.47
C GLN A 33 20.41 3.75 -2.42
N GLY A 34 19.50 4.70 -2.19
CA GLY A 34 19.81 6.13 -2.09
C GLY A 34 20.72 6.44 -0.90
N SER A 35 20.44 5.85 0.26
CA SER A 35 21.25 6.03 1.48
C SER A 35 22.63 5.39 1.36
N SER A 36 22.75 4.28 0.63
CA SER A 36 24.05 3.64 0.35
C SER A 36 24.94 4.50 -0.55
N ARG A 37 24.35 5.23 -1.50
CA ARG A 37 25.08 6.10 -2.43
C ARG A 37 25.51 7.41 -1.78
N ASN A 38 24.66 8.01 -0.96
CA ASN A 38 25.01 9.25 -0.27
C ASN A 38 24.42 9.30 1.16
N PRO A 39 25.18 8.84 2.17
CA PRO A 39 24.71 8.78 3.56
C PRO A 39 24.37 10.14 4.17
N SER A 40 24.94 11.23 3.66
CA SER A 40 24.69 12.60 4.13
C SER A 40 23.24 13.06 3.92
N LEU A 41 22.57 12.56 2.88
CA LEU A 41 21.19 12.90 2.52
C LEU A 41 20.14 12.03 3.23
N ARG A 42 20.56 11.10 4.10
CA ARG A 42 19.70 10.09 4.71
C ARG A 42 18.50 10.69 5.46
N GLY A 43 18.67 11.84 6.10
CA GLY A 43 17.57 12.54 6.79
C GLY A 43 16.48 13.01 5.83
N ALA A 44 16.85 13.66 4.73
CA ALA A 44 15.89 14.12 3.71
C ALA A 44 15.22 12.93 2.99
N LEU A 45 16.00 11.90 2.62
CA LEU A 45 15.50 10.67 2.01
C LEU A 45 14.50 9.93 2.92
N PHE A 46 14.70 9.97 4.24
CA PHE A 46 13.78 9.36 5.19
C PHE A 46 12.42 10.07 5.23
N THR A 47 12.41 11.40 5.15
CA THR A 47 11.17 12.19 5.06
C THR A 47 10.40 11.88 3.77
N TYR A 48 11.09 11.82 2.63
CA TYR A 48 10.46 11.42 1.37
C TYR A 48 9.93 9.98 1.40
N ARG A 49 10.65 9.07 2.06
CA ARG A 49 10.20 7.69 2.29
C ARG A 49 8.92 7.65 3.11
N ILE A 50 8.79 8.42 4.19
CA ILE A 50 7.54 8.48 4.99
C ILE A 50 6.37 8.91 4.10
N LEU A 51 6.56 9.93 3.26
CA LEU A 51 5.52 10.41 2.35
C LEU A 51 5.12 9.32 1.34
N GLY A 52 6.11 8.68 0.69
CA GLY A 52 5.86 7.59 -0.25
C GLY A 52 5.20 6.37 0.39
N PHE A 53 5.60 6.02 1.61
CA PHE A 53 4.98 4.97 2.41
C PHE A 53 3.52 5.30 2.74
N ALA A 54 3.24 6.52 3.22
CA ALA A 54 1.89 6.95 3.55
C ALA A 54 0.95 6.93 2.33
N LEU A 55 1.43 7.34 1.15
CA LEU A 55 0.68 7.27 -0.10
C LEU A 55 0.40 5.82 -0.52
N SER A 56 1.40 4.94 -0.42
CA SER A 56 1.24 3.51 -0.71
C SER A 56 0.19 2.87 0.22
N GLU A 57 0.30 3.11 1.52
CA GLU A 57 -0.65 2.60 2.51
C GLU A 57 -2.05 3.19 2.33
N ALA A 58 -2.18 4.48 1.99
CA ALA A 58 -3.48 5.09 1.75
C ALA A 58 -4.26 4.37 0.63
N THR A 59 -3.58 3.96 -0.44
CA THR A 59 -4.21 3.17 -1.52
C THR A 59 -4.59 1.76 -1.08
N GLY A 60 -3.75 1.11 -0.25
CA GLY A 60 -4.04 -0.20 0.32
C GLY A 60 -5.24 -0.18 1.27
N LEU A 61 -5.28 0.79 2.18
CA LEU A 61 -6.38 0.99 3.12
C LEU A 61 -7.67 1.37 2.39
N PHE A 62 -7.59 2.12 1.30
CA PHE A 62 -8.75 2.41 0.46
C PHE A 62 -9.32 1.15 -0.19
N ALA A 63 -8.47 0.25 -0.71
CA ALA A 63 -8.92 -1.04 -1.24
C ALA A 63 -9.56 -1.92 -0.15
N LEU A 64 -8.97 -1.95 1.05
CA LEU A 64 -9.53 -2.67 2.21
C LEU A 64 -10.89 -2.09 2.64
N MET A 65 -11.01 -0.76 2.68
CA MET A 65 -12.28 -0.07 2.96
C MET A 65 -13.37 -0.50 1.98
N MET A 66 -13.06 -0.54 0.68
CA MET A 66 -14.01 -0.99 -0.35
C MET A 66 -14.39 -2.46 -0.17
N SER A 67 -13.45 -3.32 0.21
CA SER A 67 -13.73 -4.72 0.53
C SER A 67 -14.72 -4.86 1.70
N PHE A 68 -14.52 -4.09 2.79
CA PHE A 68 -15.46 -4.08 3.91
C PHE A 68 -16.82 -3.48 3.55
N LEU A 69 -16.84 -2.44 2.71
CA LEU A 69 -18.09 -1.88 2.23
C LEU A 69 -18.87 -2.95 1.46
N LEU A 70 -18.25 -3.67 0.52
CA LEU A 70 -18.91 -4.76 -0.21
C LEU A 70 -19.38 -5.92 0.68
N LEU A 71 -18.68 -6.17 1.79
CA LEU A 71 -19.01 -7.25 2.72
C LEU A 71 -20.20 -6.91 3.62
N TYR A 72 -20.24 -5.68 4.15
CA TYR A 72 -21.18 -5.28 5.21
C TYR A 72 -22.30 -4.33 4.77
N SER A 73 -22.20 -3.68 3.61
CA SER A 73 -23.30 -2.93 2.95
C SER A 73 -24.07 -3.90 2.07
#